data_AF-A0A177EVQ4-F1
#
_entry.id   AF-A0A177EVQ4-F1
#
_cell.length_a   1.000
_cell.length_b   1.000
_cell.length_c   1.000
_cell.angle_alpha   90.00
_cell.angle_beta   90.00
_cell.angle_gamma   90.00
#
_symmetry.space_group_name_H-M   'P 1'
#
loop_
_entity.id
_entity.type
_entity.pdbx_description
1 polymer ?
#
loop_
_entity_poly.entity_id
_entity_poly.type
_entity_poly.pdbx_seq_one_letter_code
_entity_poly.pdbx_strand_id
1 'polypeptide(L)'
;MLLSEEQVRSFRRNGYLVLGNVLSEVETEELQRWAQEVHDWTTDANSPWMPYEEINARGERVLCRTENYADSHAGLNSLLRGQKLLDLLKQLSGEEMLLFKEKINYKLAGSGGFAPHIDATAYTHIKDIKHLAILLAVDPSNISNGGLEVVEGTKVAELVEAHVPAKRYLCATEDEYYNTLSDASKESLRFQGGPMSQDEVQQWRQGDWAVEKANLRRWDDGAKVVGLKVPGLETYRPLLEQVLSS
;
A
#
# COMPACT_ATOMS: atom_id res chain seq x y z
N MET A 1 -10.11 22.05 4.97
CA MET A 1 -9.72 21.95 6.40
C MET A 1 -8.22 22.14 6.46
N LEU A 2 -7.73 22.91 7.44
CA LEU A 2 -6.29 23.04 7.68
C LEU A 2 -5.84 21.97 8.68
N LEU A 3 -4.78 21.25 8.36
CA LEU A 3 -4.16 20.27 9.24
C LEU A 3 -3.30 20.97 10.28
N SER A 4 -3.35 20.49 11.52
CA SER A 4 -2.44 20.97 12.56
C SER A 4 -1.02 20.46 12.33
N GLU A 5 -0.03 21.15 12.89
CA GLU A 5 1.37 20.70 12.85
C GLU A 5 1.55 19.30 13.48
N GLU A 6 0.75 18.96 14.48
CA GLU A 6 0.76 17.61 15.08
C GLU A 6 0.21 16.56 14.12
N GLN A 7 -0.87 16.86 13.38
CA GLN A 7 -1.41 15.94 12.37
C GLN A 7 -0.39 15.67 11.25
N VAL A 8 0.28 16.72 10.77
CA VAL A 8 1.33 16.58 9.74
C VAL A 8 2.54 15.80 10.28
N ARG A 9 2.97 16.06 11.52
CA ARG A 9 4.05 15.28 12.16
C ARG A 9 3.67 13.82 12.37
N SER A 10 2.45 13.56 12.82
CA SER A 10 1.91 12.21 13.00
C SER A 10 1.89 11.46 11.67
N PHE A 11 1.40 12.09 10.59
CA PHE A 11 1.44 11.49 9.25
C PHE A 11 2.86 11.09 8.83
N ARG A 12 3.85 11.98 9.02
CA ARG A 12 5.26 11.70 8.66
C ARG A 12 5.87 10.58 9.49
N ARG A 13 5.54 10.51 10.78
CA ARG A 13 6.02 9.46 11.69
C ARG A 13 5.37 8.11 11.40
N ASN A 14 4.06 8.11 11.24
CA ASN A 14 3.24 6.90 11.24
C ASN A 14 3.05 6.33 9.83
N GLY A 15 3.21 7.15 8.79
CA GLY A 15 2.92 6.79 7.39
C GLY A 15 1.44 6.90 7.01
N TYR A 16 0.57 7.26 7.96
CA TYR A 16 -0.86 7.47 7.75
C TYR A 16 -1.43 8.49 8.72
N LEU A 17 -2.62 9.01 8.41
CA LEU A 17 -3.37 9.94 9.25
C LEU A 17 -4.86 9.64 9.15
N VAL A 18 -5.53 9.53 10.31
CA VAL A 18 -6.99 9.38 10.38
C VAL A 18 -7.61 10.74 10.67
N LEU A 19 -8.57 11.14 9.84
CA LEU A 19 -9.30 12.40 9.98
C LEU A 19 -10.80 12.12 10.13
N GLY A 20 -11.39 12.62 11.21
CA GLY A 20 -12.83 12.64 11.39
C GLY A 20 -13.47 13.92 10.85
N ASN A 21 -14.75 13.86 10.49
CA ASN A 21 -15.56 15.03 10.10
C ASN A 21 -14.98 15.85 8.92
N VAL A 22 -14.32 15.19 7.97
CA VAL A 22 -13.83 15.84 6.73
C VAL A 22 -15.00 16.17 5.80
N LEU A 23 -15.92 15.22 5.64
CA LEU A 23 -17.19 15.40 4.96
C LEU A 23 -18.24 15.81 5.99
N SER A 24 -19.13 16.72 5.60
CA SER A 24 -20.35 17.01 6.35
C SER A 24 -21.31 15.82 6.32
N GLU A 25 -22.36 15.88 7.13
CA GLU A 25 -23.41 14.85 7.14
C GLU A 25 -24.06 14.71 5.75
N VAL A 26 -24.40 15.83 5.10
CA VAL A 26 -24.97 15.85 3.74
C VAL A 26 -24.01 15.24 2.72
N GLU A 27 -22.72 15.61 2.76
CA GLU A 27 -21.73 15.04 1.83
C GLU A 27 -21.48 13.54 2.09
N THR A 28 -21.62 13.10 3.34
CA THR A 28 -21.54 11.68 3.70
C THR A 28 -22.73 10.90 3.11
N GLU A 29 -23.95 11.43 3.24
CA GLU A 29 -25.15 10.83 2.63
C GLU A 29 -25.05 10.80 1.10
N GLU A 30 -24.52 11.86 0.49
CA GLU A 30 -24.25 11.91 -0.95
C GLU A 30 -23.24 10.85 -1.38
N LEU A 31 -22.12 10.72 -0.66
CA LEU A 31 -21.10 9.70 -0.93
C LEU A 31 -21.69 8.29 -0.86
N GLN A 32 -22.52 8.00 0.16
CA GLN A 32 -23.21 6.72 0.31
C GLN A 32 -24.13 6.42 -0.86
N ARG A 33 -24.97 7.39 -1.23
CA ARG A 33 -25.86 7.27 -2.38
C ARG A 33 -25.08 7.06 -3.68
N TRP A 34 -24.03 7.83 -3.93
CA TRP A 34 -23.21 7.70 -5.15
C TRP A 34 -22.49 6.36 -5.23
N ALA A 35 -21.97 5.86 -4.10
CA ALA A 35 -21.35 4.54 -4.05
C ALA A 35 -22.37 3.44 -4.38
N GLN A 36 -23.61 3.55 -3.88
CA GLN A 36 -24.70 2.64 -4.21
C GLN A 36 -25.12 2.74 -5.69
N GLU A 37 -25.19 3.96 -6.25
CA GLU A 37 -25.48 4.17 -7.67
C GLU A 37 -24.44 3.47 -8.56
N VAL A 38 -23.14 3.57 -8.23
CA VAL A 38 -22.06 2.89 -8.96
C VAL A 38 -22.13 1.36 -8.77
N HIS A 39 -22.49 0.89 -7.59
CA HIS A 39 -22.71 -0.54 -7.34
C HIS A 39 -23.82 -1.11 -8.23
N ASP A 40 -24.91 -0.37 -8.41
CA ASP A 40 -26.12 -0.82 -9.10
C ASP A 40 -26.06 -0.60 -10.63
N TRP A 41 -24.97 -0.05 -11.17
CA TRP A 41 -24.81 0.14 -12.60
C TRP A 41 -24.86 -1.19 -13.38
N THR A 42 -25.75 -1.23 -14.36
CA THR A 42 -25.71 -2.27 -15.40
C THR A 42 -24.40 -2.15 -16.16
N THR A 43 -23.61 -3.22 -16.17
CA THR A 43 -22.31 -3.24 -16.83
C THR A 43 -22.30 -4.18 -18.02
N ASP A 44 -21.69 -3.72 -19.12
CA ASP A 44 -21.45 -4.49 -20.34
C ASP A 44 -20.01 -4.29 -20.85
N ALA A 45 -19.68 -4.89 -21.99
CA ALA A 45 -18.34 -4.85 -22.57
C ALA A 45 -17.87 -3.45 -23.01
N ASN A 46 -18.77 -2.48 -23.14
CA ASN A 46 -18.46 -1.10 -23.55
C ASN A 46 -18.47 -0.12 -22.38
N SER A 47 -18.74 -0.60 -21.16
CA SER A 47 -18.76 0.24 -19.97
C SER A 47 -17.37 0.80 -19.70
N PRO A 48 -17.23 2.12 -19.47
CA PRO A 48 -15.93 2.75 -19.23
C PRO A 48 -15.36 2.41 -17.83
N TRP A 49 -16.19 1.94 -16.89
CA TRP A 49 -15.77 1.45 -15.59
C TRP A 49 -15.49 -0.05 -15.59
N MET A 50 -14.78 -0.53 -14.57
CA MET A 50 -14.33 -1.92 -14.46
C MET A 50 -14.93 -2.58 -13.23
N PRO A 51 -15.96 -3.45 -13.36
CA PRO A 51 -16.47 -4.24 -12.25
C PRO A 51 -15.60 -5.48 -12.03
N TYR A 52 -15.44 -5.85 -10.77
CA TYR A 52 -14.77 -7.07 -10.38
C TYR A 52 -15.65 -7.85 -9.42
N GLU A 53 -15.76 -9.15 -9.69
CA GLU A 53 -16.54 -10.08 -8.90
C GLU A 53 -15.61 -11.08 -8.19
N GLU A 54 -16.09 -11.61 -7.08
CA GLU A 54 -15.47 -12.73 -6.39
C GLU A 54 -16.51 -13.79 -6.03
N ILE A 55 -16.03 -14.95 -5.59
CA ILE A 55 -16.88 -15.99 -5.01
C ILE A 55 -16.82 -15.85 -3.49
N ASN A 56 -17.95 -15.56 -2.86
CA ASN A 56 -18.03 -15.43 -1.41
C ASN A 56 -17.98 -16.81 -0.70
N ALA A 57 -17.97 -16.79 0.64
CA ALA A 57 -17.96 -18.02 1.45
C ALA A 57 -19.18 -18.95 1.23
N ARG A 58 -20.26 -18.46 0.62
CA ARG A 58 -21.45 -19.25 0.25
C ARG A 58 -21.38 -19.83 -1.16
N GLY A 59 -20.30 -19.56 -1.91
CA GLY A 59 -20.16 -19.99 -3.30
C GLY A 59 -20.88 -19.09 -4.31
N GLU A 60 -21.38 -17.93 -3.88
CA GLU A 60 -22.11 -16.99 -4.73
C GLU A 60 -21.14 -15.99 -5.36
N ARG A 61 -21.40 -15.64 -6.61
CA ARG A 61 -20.70 -14.57 -7.32
C ARG A 61 -21.26 -13.23 -6.90
N VAL A 62 -20.41 -12.37 -6.36
CA VAL A 62 -20.80 -11.05 -5.85
C VAL A 62 -19.83 -9.98 -6.35
N LEU A 63 -20.33 -8.77 -6.60
CA LEU A 63 -19.51 -7.62 -6.94
C LEU A 63 -18.68 -7.24 -5.70
N CYS A 64 -17.36 -7.20 -5.83
CA CYS A 64 -16.45 -6.85 -4.74
C CYS A 64 -15.72 -5.53 -4.97
N ARG A 65 -15.67 -5.05 -6.22
CA ARG A 65 -15.04 -3.78 -6.55
C ARG A 65 -15.57 -3.18 -7.84
N THR A 66 -15.57 -1.85 -7.89
CA THR A 66 -15.62 -1.08 -9.15
C THR A 66 -14.43 -0.13 -9.22
N GLU A 67 -13.74 -0.10 -10.36
CA GLU A 67 -12.65 0.84 -10.67
C GLU A 67 -13.00 1.71 -11.89
N ASN A 68 -12.26 2.80 -12.11
CA ASN A 68 -12.42 3.70 -13.27
C ASN A 68 -13.83 4.31 -13.43
N TYR A 69 -14.48 4.65 -12.30
CA TYR A 69 -15.84 5.20 -12.29
C TYR A 69 -15.87 6.73 -12.22
N ALA A 70 -14.77 7.40 -11.85
CA ALA A 70 -14.79 8.82 -11.52
C ALA A 70 -15.20 9.69 -12.72
N ASP A 71 -14.85 9.30 -13.94
CA ASP A 71 -15.22 10.06 -15.15
C ASP A 71 -16.63 9.77 -15.63
N SER A 72 -17.28 8.75 -15.07
CA SER A 72 -18.65 8.34 -15.41
C SER A 72 -19.69 8.83 -14.39
N HIS A 73 -19.26 9.43 -13.27
CA HIS A 73 -20.14 9.90 -12.20
C HIS A 73 -19.78 11.32 -11.75
N ALA A 74 -20.61 12.31 -12.09
CA ALA A 74 -20.30 13.73 -11.84
C ALA A 74 -20.03 14.09 -10.36
N GLY A 75 -20.81 13.52 -9.41
CA GLY A 75 -20.62 13.74 -7.97
C GLY A 75 -19.25 13.26 -7.48
N LEU A 76 -18.94 11.97 -7.69
CA LEU A 76 -17.63 11.38 -7.39
C LEU A 76 -16.49 12.07 -8.15
N ASN A 77 -16.68 12.48 -9.41
CA ASN A 77 -15.70 13.26 -10.17
C ASN A 77 -15.31 14.54 -9.42
N SER A 78 -16.32 15.32 -9.04
CA SER A 78 -16.19 16.59 -8.35
C SER A 78 -15.58 16.41 -6.95
N LEU A 79 -16.00 15.39 -6.21
CA LEU A 79 -15.47 15.10 -4.88
C LEU A 79 -13.99 14.71 -4.93
N LEU A 80 -13.63 13.73 -5.76
CA LEU A 80 -12.27 13.16 -5.82
C LEU A 80 -11.23 14.14 -6.38
N ARG A 81 -11.67 15.07 -7.24
CA ARG A 81 -10.82 16.15 -7.79
C ARG A 81 -11.08 17.51 -7.12
N GLY A 82 -11.85 17.52 -6.03
CA GLY A 82 -12.28 18.73 -5.36
C GLY A 82 -11.21 19.29 -4.44
N GLN A 83 -11.19 20.62 -4.30
CA GLN A 83 -10.21 21.33 -3.49
C GLN A 83 -10.14 20.82 -2.04
N LYS A 84 -11.26 20.36 -1.48
CA LYS A 84 -11.31 19.81 -0.12
C LYS A 84 -10.32 18.66 0.10
N LEU A 85 -10.24 17.71 -0.83
CA LEU A 85 -9.33 16.56 -0.73
C LEU A 85 -7.94 16.94 -1.23
N LEU A 86 -7.84 17.70 -2.32
CA LEU A 86 -6.56 18.13 -2.89
C LEU A 86 -5.76 19.00 -1.91
N ASP A 87 -6.40 19.89 -1.15
CA ASP A 87 -5.76 20.70 -0.12
C ASP A 87 -5.18 19.85 1.02
N LEU A 88 -5.87 18.77 1.41
CA LEU A 88 -5.36 17.86 2.44
C LEU A 88 -4.14 17.10 1.93
N LEU A 89 -4.21 16.59 0.70
CA LEU A 89 -3.09 15.93 0.05
C LEU A 89 -1.88 16.86 -0.06
N LYS A 90 -2.07 18.08 -0.55
CA LYS A 90 -1.01 19.09 -0.71
C LYS A 90 -0.34 19.45 0.61
N GLN A 91 -1.12 19.56 1.70
CA GLN A 91 -0.56 19.82 3.03
C GLN A 91 0.33 18.68 3.54
N LEU A 92 0.02 17.43 3.17
CA LEU A 92 0.78 16.25 3.58
C LEU A 92 1.99 15.98 2.67
N SER A 93 1.82 16.10 1.36
CA SER A 93 2.85 15.80 0.36
C SER A 93 3.82 16.95 0.10
N GLY A 94 3.36 18.19 0.29
CA GLY A 94 4.07 19.41 -0.09
C GLY A 94 3.98 19.76 -1.58
N GLU A 95 3.19 19.03 -2.37
CA GLU A 95 3.08 19.21 -3.82
C GLU A 95 1.64 19.04 -4.32
N GLU A 96 1.35 19.55 -5.52
CA GLU A 96 0.05 19.32 -6.17
C GLU A 96 -0.11 17.85 -6.53
N MET A 97 -1.28 17.29 -6.21
CA MET A 97 -1.60 15.88 -6.46
C MET A 97 -2.71 15.77 -7.51
N LEU A 98 -2.61 14.74 -8.35
CA LEU A 98 -3.60 14.42 -9.38
C LEU A 98 -4.24 13.07 -9.08
N LEU A 99 -5.53 12.93 -9.37
CA LEU A 99 -6.20 11.64 -9.28
C LEU A 99 -5.59 10.69 -10.31
N PHE A 100 -4.84 9.71 -9.84
CA PHE A 100 -4.24 8.67 -10.67
C PHE A 100 -5.15 7.46 -10.84
N LYS A 101 -5.75 7.00 -9.74
CA LYS A 101 -6.62 5.82 -9.71
C LYS A 101 -7.61 5.90 -8.55
N GLU A 102 -8.81 5.40 -8.78
CA GLU A 102 -9.86 5.22 -7.80
C GLU A 102 -10.45 3.80 -7.82
N LYS A 103 -10.96 3.37 -6.67
CA LYS A 103 -11.67 2.10 -6.50
C LYS A 103 -12.70 2.23 -5.39
N ILE A 104 -13.89 1.65 -5.58
CA ILE A 104 -14.84 1.37 -4.49
C ILE A 104 -14.69 -0.11 -4.18
N ASN A 105 -14.46 -0.45 -2.92
CA ASN A 105 -14.41 -1.85 -2.47
C ASN A 105 -15.67 -2.15 -1.67
N TYR A 106 -16.45 -3.13 -2.12
CA TYR A 106 -17.64 -3.60 -1.43
C TYR A 106 -17.24 -4.76 -0.52
N LYS A 107 -17.29 -4.54 0.79
CA LYS A 107 -16.93 -5.54 1.80
C LYS A 107 -18.18 -6.21 2.33
N LEU A 108 -18.73 -7.15 1.55
CA LEU A 108 -19.89 -7.92 1.96
C LEU A 108 -19.55 -8.93 3.06
N ALA A 109 -20.54 -9.32 3.87
CA ALA A 109 -20.33 -10.34 4.88
C ALA A 109 -19.96 -11.68 4.23
N GLY A 110 -18.84 -12.28 4.65
CA GLY A 110 -18.35 -13.53 4.09
C GLY A 110 -17.58 -13.39 2.76
N SER A 111 -17.28 -12.15 2.34
CA SER A 111 -16.38 -11.84 1.23
C SER A 111 -14.89 -11.92 1.61
N GLY A 112 -14.02 -11.89 0.60
CA GLY A 112 -12.58 -11.99 0.79
C GLY A 112 -11.97 -10.77 1.49
N GLY A 113 -10.93 -11.01 2.30
CA GLY A 113 -10.04 -9.97 2.81
C GLY A 113 -8.86 -9.70 1.88
N PHE A 114 -8.06 -8.68 2.20
CA PHE A 114 -6.79 -8.40 1.50
C PHE A 114 -5.61 -8.81 2.37
N ALA A 115 -4.68 -9.57 1.81
CA ALA A 115 -3.39 -9.81 2.46
C ALA A 115 -2.61 -8.49 2.62
N PRO A 116 -1.74 -8.35 3.64
CA PRO A 116 -0.89 -7.18 3.79
C PRO A 116 -0.03 -6.92 2.53
N HIS A 117 -0.01 -5.69 2.03
CA HIS A 117 0.74 -5.28 0.83
C HIS A 117 1.07 -3.79 0.86
N ILE A 118 1.95 -3.35 -0.05
CA ILE A 118 2.28 -1.95 -0.31
C ILE A 118 1.81 -1.60 -1.73
N ASP A 119 0.86 -0.67 -1.86
CA ASP A 119 0.26 -0.29 -3.14
C ASP A 119 1.29 0.13 -4.21
N ALA A 120 2.32 0.88 -3.83
CA ALA A 120 3.34 1.39 -4.76
C ALA A 120 4.00 0.26 -5.58
N THR A 121 4.15 -0.93 -4.99
CA THR A 121 4.76 -2.09 -5.67
C THR A 121 3.97 -2.60 -6.87
N ALA A 122 2.68 -2.26 -6.98
CA ALA A 122 1.85 -2.59 -8.13
C ALA A 122 2.04 -1.64 -9.33
N TYR A 123 2.62 -0.45 -9.14
CA TYR A 123 2.72 0.61 -10.15
C TYR A 123 4.11 0.71 -10.78
N THR A 124 4.73 -0.42 -11.10
CA THR A 124 6.12 -0.50 -11.63
C THR A 124 6.37 0.21 -12.97
N HIS A 125 5.30 0.55 -13.69
CA HIS A 125 5.32 1.25 -14.98
C HIS A 125 5.41 2.78 -14.85
N ILE A 126 5.20 3.31 -13.65
CA ILE A 126 5.30 4.74 -13.34
C ILE A 126 6.40 4.86 -12.28
N LYS A 127 7.63 5.08 -12.73
CA LYS A 127 8.76 5.27 -11.82
C LYS A 127 8.80 6.71 -11.32
N ASP A 128 9.26 6.87 -10.08
CA ASP A 128 9.63 8.15 -9.48
C ASP A 128 8.48 9.17 -9.30
N ILE A 129 7.27 8.68 -8.98
CA ILE A 129 6.15 9.54 -8.57
C ILE A 129 5.78 9.24 -7.11
N LYS A 130 5.55 10.29 -6.33
CA LYS A 130 5.01 10.16 -4.97
C LYS A 130 3.53 9.82 -5.07
N HIS A 131 3.16 8.67 -4.51
CA HIS A 131 1.77 8.25 -4.41
C HIS A 131 1.25 8.48 -2.99
N LEU A 132 0.07 9.08 -2.89
CA LEU A 132 -0.68 9.17 -1.64
C LEU A 132 -2.11 8.67 -1.88
N ALA A 133 -2.59 7.81 -1.01
CA ALA A 133 -3.95 7.28 -1.05
C ALA A 133 -4.82 7.96 0.01
N ILE A 134 -6.06 8.29 -0.36
CA ILE A 134 -7.12 8.62 0.59
C ILE A 134 -8.12 7.47 0.57
N LEU A 135 -8.41 6.94 1.75
CA LEU A 135 -9.56 6.06 1.96
C LEU A 135 -10.70 6.90 2.54
N LEU A 136 -11.80 7.00 1.79
CA LEU A 136 -13.07 7.54 2.29
C LEU A 136 -13.92 6.36 2.77
N ALA A 137 -14.29 6.37 4.05
CA ALA A 137 -15.21 5.39 4.59
C ALA A 137 -16.64 5.76 4.14
N VAL A 138 -17.21 4.99 3.22
CA VAL A 138 -18.60 5.14 2.76
C VAL A 138 -19.57 4.71 3.86
N ASP A 139 -19.28 3.56 4.47
CA ASP A 139 -20.00 3.01 5.62
C ASP A 139 -19.13 3.04 6.88
N PRO A 140 -19.70 2.93 8.10
CA PRO A 140 -18.93 2.76 9.32
C PRO A 140 -17.89 1.65 9.17
N SER A 141 -16.61 1.95 9.39
CA SER A 141 -15.50 1.00 9.19
C SER A 141 -14.80 0.73 10.52
N ASN A 142 -14.75 -0.53 10.93
CA ASN A 142 -14.14 -0.97 12.19
C ASN A 142 -13.63 -2.41 12.09
N ILE A 143 -12.92 -2.88 13.11
CA ILE A 143 -12.31 -4.22 13.09
C ILE A 143 -13.34 -5.36 12.90
N SER A 144 -14.57 -5.20 13.39
CA SER A 144 -15.60 -6.24 13.31
C SER A 144 -16.18 -6.43 11.90
N ASN A 145 -16.06 -5.42 11.02
CA ASN A 145 -16.49 -5.49 9.62
C ASN A 145 -15.31 -5.44 8.63
N GLY A 146 -14.11 -5.76 9.11
CA GLY A 146 -12.92 -5.82 8.27
C GLY A 146 -12.44 -4.44 7.81
N GLY A 147 -12.50 -3.44 8.69
CA GLY A 147 -11.89 -2.13 8.47
C GLY A 147 -10.42 -2.19 8.08
N LEU A 148 -9.90 -1.13 7.47
CA LEU A 148 -8.50 -1.11 7.04
C LEU A 148 -7.57 -1.16 8.26
N GLU A 149 -6.60 -2.07 8.20
CA GLU A 149 -5.48 -2.15 9.12
C GLU A 149 -4.21 -1.68 8.42
N VAL A 150 -3.38 -0.91 9.12
CA VAL A 150 -2.11 -0.38 8.62
C VAL A 150 -1.02 -0.64 9.65
N VAL A 151 0.19 -0.92 9.17
CA VAL A 151 1.36 -1.00 10.02
C VAL A 151 1.89 0.42 10.25
N GLU A 152 1.99 0.81 11.51
CA GLU A 152 2.56 2.11 11.88
C GLU A 152 4.07 2.14 11.64
N GLY A 153 4.54 3.24 11.04
CA GLY A 153 5.96 3.55 10.89
C GLY A 153 6.50 3.31 9.49
N THR A 154 7.09 4.36 8.91
CA THR A 154 7.67 4.31 7.55
C THR A 154 8.84 3.35 7.46
N LYS A 155 9.57 3.13 8.55
CA LYS A 155 10.73 2.22 8.59
C LYS A 155 10.37 0.80 8.13
N VAL A 156 9.24 0.24 8.57
CA VAL A 156 8.84 -1.11 8.17
C VAL A 156 8.56 -1.16 6.67
N ALA A 157 7.80 -0.19 6.16
CA ALA A 157 7.51 -0.09 4.73
C ALA A 157 8.79 0.07 3.90
N GLU A 158 9.72 0.94 4.31
CA GLU A 158 11.00 1.16 3.64
C GLU A 158 11.88 -0.09 3.63
N LEU A 159 11.93 -0.83 4.74
CA LEU A 159 12.68 -2.08 4.81
C LEU A 159 12.11 -3.13 3.84
N VAL A 160 10.78 -3.24 3.77
CA VAL A 160 10.10 -4.17 2.86
C VAL A 160 10.26 -3.75 1.40
N GLU A 161 10.10 -2.47 1.07
CA GLU A 161 10.28 -1.96 -0.29
C GLU A 161 11.72 -2.15 -0.79
N ALA A 162 12.69 -2.07 0.11
CA ALA A 162 14.10 -2.15 -0.22
C ALA A 162 14.60 -3.56 -0.65
N HIS A 163 13.76 -4.60 -0.72
CA HIS A 163 14.21 -5.96 -1.05
C HIS A 163 14.96 -6.04 -2.39
N VAL A 164 14.45 -5.38 -3.44
CA VAL A 164 15.09 -5.40 -4.76
C VAL A 164 16.36 -4.54 -4.75
N PRO A 165 16.33 -3.26 -4.33
CA PRO A 165 17.55 -2.45 -4.17
C PRO A 165 18.63 -3.11 -3.30
N ALA A 166 18.27 -3.71 -2.16
CA ALA A 166 19.19 -4.40 -1.27
C ALA A 166 19.85 -5.60 -1.96
N LYS A 167 19.10 -6.37 -2.76
CA LYS A 167 19.66 -7.45 -3.58
C LYS A 167 20.71 -6.89 -4.56
N ARG A 168 20.39 -5.80 -5.27
CA ARG A 168 21.33 -5.16 -6.21
C ARG A 168 22.58 -4.64 -5.52
N TYR A 169 22.42 -4.05 -4.33
CA TYR A 169 23.53 -3.56 -3.48
C TYR A 169 24.43 -4.72 -3.04
N LEU A 170 23.87 -5.78 -2.46
CA LEU A 170 24.63 -6.93 -1.96
C LEU A 170 25.39 -7.62 -3.08
N CYS A 171 24.78 -7.82 -4.26
CA CYS A 171 25.49 -8.35 -5.43
C CYS A 171 26.63 -7.45 -5.93
N ALA A 172 26.62 -6.16 -5.62
CA ALA A 172 27.67 -5.22 -6.04
C ALA A 172 28.80 -5.09 -5.01
N THR A 173 28.51 -5.30 -3.72
CA THR A 173 29.47 -5.03 -2.64
C THR A 173 29.99 -6.25 -1.90
N GLU A 174 29.32 -7.40 -2.03
CA GLU A 174 29.72 -8.65 -1.39
C GLU A 174 30.10 -9.68 -2.44
N ASP A 175 31.37 -10.06 -2.42
CA ASP A 175 31.87 -11.18 -3.21
C ASP A 175 31.06 -12.43 -2.87
N GLU A 176 30.80 -13.27 -3.87
CA GLU A 176 30.01 -14.51 -3.77
C GLU A 176 28.50 -14.36 -3.47
N TYR A 177 27.98 -13.20 -3.06
CA TYR A 177 26.55 -13.05 -2.76
C TYR A 177 25.65 -13.36 -3.97
N TYR A 178 26.08 -12.98 -5.18
CA TYR A 178 25.36 -13.37 -6.41
C TYR A 178 25.20 -14.89 -6.53
N ASN A 179 26.19 -15.67 -6.09
CA ASN A 179 26.17 -17.13 -6.22
C ASN A 179 25.19 -17.78 -5.24
N THR A 180 24.89 -17.14 -4.10
CA THR A 180 23.91 -17.63 -3.13
C THR A 180 22.47 -17.41 -3.56
N LEU A 181 22.22 -16.57 -4.57
CA LEU A 181 20.89 -16.34 -5.12
C LEU A 181 20.32 -17.59 -5.81
N SER A 182 19.01 -17.80 -5.66
CA SER A 182 18.28 -18.78 -6.47
C SER A 182 18.28 -18.41 -7.96
N ASP A 183 18.07 -19.38 -8.85
CA ASP A 183 18.06 -19.13 -10.30
C ASP A 183 17.03 -18.08 -10.71
N ALA A 184 15.82 -18.13 -10.12
CA ALA A 184 14.80 -17.11 -10.33
C ALA A 184 15.24 -15.71 -9.83
N SER A 185 16.02 -15.64 -8.76
CA SER A 185 16.53 -14.37 -8.21
C SER A 185 17.63 -13.77 -9.09
N LYS A 186 18.48 -14.63 -9.68
CA LYS A 186 19.50 -14.24 -10.68
C LYS A 186 18.86 -13.72 -11.95
N GLU A 187 17.85 -14.43 -12.46
CA GLU A 187 17.14 -14.02 -13.67
C GLU A 187 16.41 -12.69 -13.48
N SER A 188 15.64 -12.55 -12.40
CA SER A 188 14.95 -11.29 -12.08
C SER A 188 15.90 -10.12 -11.85
N LEU A 189 17.11 -10.34 -11.32
CA LEU A 189 18.10 -9.28 -11.12
C LEU A 189 18.49 -8.61 -12.45
N ARG A 190 18.52 -9.37 -13.56
CA ARG A 190 18.85 -8.83 -14.90
C ARG A 190 17.80 -7.82 -15.36
N PHE A 191 16.53 -8.13 -15.16
CA PHE A 191 15.42 -7.23 -15.48
C PHE A 191 15.30 -6.04 -14.51
N GLN A 192 15.92 -6.12 -13.34
CA GLN A 192 15.92 -5.09 -12.30
C GLN A 192 17.11 -4.13 -12.39
N GLY A 193 17.93 -4.21 -13.45
CA GLY A 193 19.08 -3.33 -13.66
C GLY A 193 20.42 -3.88 -13.15
N GLY A 194 20.49 -5.16 -12.77
CA GLY A 194 21.73 -5.80 -12.34
C GLY A 194 22.26 -5.32 -10.98
N PRO A 195 23.47 -5.76 -10.57
CA PRO A 195 24.18 -5.19 -9.43
C PRO A 195 24.29 -3.65 -9.54
N MET A 196 24.23 -2.96 -8.41
CA MET A 196 24.39 -1.50 -8.37
C MET A 196 25.76 -1.05 -8.92
N SER A 197 25.77 0.07 -9.61
CA SER A 197 26.98 0.83 -9.95
C SER A 197 27.63 1.46 -8.70
N GLN A 198 28.86 1.95 -8.82
CA GLN A 198 29.56 2.59 -7.70
C GLN A 198 28.81 3.84 -7.18
N ASP A 199 28.20 4.60 -8.08
CA ASP A 199 27.41 5.78 -7.71
C ASP A 199 26.13 5.38 -6.96
N GLU A 200 25.43 4.34 -7.42
CA GLU A 200 24.26 3.78 -6.71
C GLU A 200 24.64 3.22 -5.33
N VAL A 201 25.81 2.58 -5.21
CA VAL A 201 26.34 2.10 -3.92
C VAL A 201 26.62 3.25 -2.96
N GLN A 202 27.20 4.35 -3.44
CA GLN A 202 27.44 5.55 -2.63
C GLN A 202 26.12 6.16 -2.15
N GLN A 203 25.13 6.29 -3.05
CA GLN A 203 23.80 6.80 -2.70
C GLN A 203 23.09 5.90 -1.69
N TRP A 204 23.13 4.58 -1.89
CA TRP A 204 22.56 3.61 -0.96
C TRP A 204 23.12 3.77 0.46
N ARG A 205 24.44 3.91 0.59
CA ARG A 205 25.13 4.05 1.89
C ARG A 205 24.77 5.34 2.63
N GLN A 206 24.32 6.37 1.91
CA GLN A 206 23.86 7.62 2.50
C GLN A 206 22.37 7.59 2.89
N GLY A 207 21.63 6.57 2.44
CA GLY A 207 20.21 6.40 2.75
C GLY A 207 19.96 5.89 4.16
N ASP A 208 18.81 6.25 4.70
CA ASP A 208 18.38 5.76 6.01
C ASP A 208 18.24 4.23 6.00
N TRP A 209 18.65 3.62 7.12
CA TRP A 209 18.53 2.18 7.36
C TRP A 209 19.26 1.29 6.35
N ALA A 210 20.27 1.80 5.62
CA ALA A 210 20.97 1.06 4.58
C ALA A 210 21.49 -0.32 5.04
N VAL A 211 21.98 -0.39 6.28
CA VAL A 211 22.48 -1.62 6.91
C VAL A 211 21.32 -2.58 7.21
N GLU A 212 20.23 -2.09 7.80
CA GLU A 212 19.06 -2.88 8.13
C GLU A 212 18.34 -3.39 6.89
N LYS A 213 18.22 -2.56 5.83
CA LYS A 213 17.68 -2.93 4.52
C LYS A 213 18.48 -4.11 3.92
N ALA A 214 19.81 -4.03 3.99
CA ALA A 214 20.69 -5.12 3.56
C ALA A 214 20.56 -6.38 4.44
N ASN A 215 20.49 -6.22 5.76
CA ASN A 215 20.32 -7.32 6.71
C ASN A 215 19.01 -8.08 6.50
N LEU A 216 17.89 -7.36 6.36
CA LEU A 216 16.59 -7.97 6.08
C LEU A 216 16.64 -8.82 4.83
N ARG A 217 17.30 -8.33 3.77
CA ARG A 217 17.48 -9.09 2.55
C ARG A 217 18.33 -10.35 2.73
N ARG A 218 19.41 -10.30 3.52
CA ARG A 218 20.21 -11.50 3.86
C ARG A 218 19.37 -12.52 4.63
N TRP A 219 18.54 -12.07 5.57
CA TRP A 219 17.66 -12.96 6.35
C TRP A 219 16.58 -13.61 5.47
N ASP A 220 15.95 -12.85 4.57
CA ASP A 220 14.98 -13.36 3.59
C ASP A 220 15.59 -14.47 2.70
N ASP A 221 16.78 -14.24 2.15
CA ASP A 221 17.46 -15.26 1.34
C ASP A 221 17.89 -16.48 2.18
N GLY A 222 18.34 -16.26 3.42
CA GLY A 222 18.69 -17.34 4.35
C GLY A 222 17.51 -18.17 4.84
N ALA A 223 16.29 -17.64 4.79
CA ALA A 223 15.07 -18.33 5.20
C ALA A 223 14.56 -19.38 4.19
N LYS A 224 15.21 -19.50 3.01
CA LYS A 224 14.79 -20.42 1.93
C LYS A 224 15.20 -21.89 2.14
N VAL A 225 15.66 -22.24 3.33
CA VAL A 225 16.05 -23.62 3.67
C VAL A 225 14.81 -24.44 4.02
N VAL A 226 14.41 -25.32 3.11
CA VAL A 226 13.27 -26.23 3.30
C VAL A 226 13.51 -27.14 4.51
N GLY A 227 12.54 -27.20 5.42
CA GLY A 227 12.59 -28.05 6.61
C GLY A 227 13.46 -27.52 7.74
N LEU A 228 13.97 -26.27 7.65
CA LEU A 228 14.69 -25.64 8.74
C LEU A 228 13.77 -25.54 9.97
N LYS A 229 14.20 -26.16 11.07
CA LYS A 229 13.49 -26.06 12.35
C LYS A 229 13.82 -24.72 12.98
N VAL A 230 12.82 -23.84 13.08
CA VAL A 230 12.91 -22.55 13.77
C VAL A 230 12.09 -22.59 15.06
N PRO A 231 12.44 -21.78 16.07
CA PRO A 231 11.58 -21.58 17.23
C PRO A 231 10.16 -21.16 16.82
N GLY A 232 9.15 -21.63 17.56
CA GLY A 232 7.76 -21.22 17.34
C GLY A 232 7.51 -19.76 17.72
N LEU A 233 6.39 -19.19 17.27
CA LEU A 233 6.01 -17.79 17.48
C LEU A 233 6.09 -17.33 18.94
N GLU A 234 5.74 -18.19 19.89
CA GLU A 234 5.79 -17.91 21.32
C GLU A 234 7.20 -17.54 21.82
N THR A 235 8.25 -18.05 21.16
CA THR A 235 9.64 -17.68 21.49
C THR A 235 9.90 -16.20 21.25
N TYR A 236 9.23 -15.62 20.25
CA TYR A 236 9.40 -14.22 19.84
C TYR A 236 8.36 -13.30 20.48
N ARG A 237 7.29 -13.84 21.09
CA ARG A 237 6.20 -13.05 21.69
C ARG A 237 6.70 -11.97 22.67
N PRO A 238 7.59 -12.24 23.64
CA PRO A 238 8.05 -11.20 24.56
C PRO A 238 8.76 -10.05 23.86
N LEU A 239 9.53 -10.36 22.81
CA LEU A 239 10.19 -9.35 21.98
C LEU A 239 9.17 -8.50 21.23
N LEU A 240 8.16 -9.14 20.62
CA LEU A 240 7.09 -8.43 19.91
C LEU A 240 6.29 -7.53 20.87
N GLU A 241 5.94 -8.02 22.06
CA GLU A 241 5.24 -7.24 23.09
C GLU A 241 6.07 -6.06 23.59
N GLN A 242 7.39 -6.25 23.75
CA GLN A 242 8.29 -5.16 24.09
C GLN A 242 8.34 -4.08 22.99
N VAL A 243 8.38 -4.48 21.72
CA VAL A 243 8.38 -3.54 20.58
C VAL A 243 7.03 -2.83 20.42
N LEU A 244 5.93 -3.50 20.75
CA LEU A 244 4.59 -2.91 20.68
C LEU A 244 4.27 -1.96 21.86
N SER A 245 5.03 -2.05 22.96
CA SER A 245 4.82 -1.23 24.16
C SER A 245 5.76 -0.04 24.29
N SER A 246 6.70 0.13 23.34
CA SER A 246 7.67 1.22 23.25
C SER A 246 7.21 2.32 22.28
#